data_AF-A0A0P9SVW0-F1
#
_entry.id   AF-A0A0P9SVW0-F1
#
_cell.length_a   1.000
_cell.length_b   1.000
_cell.length_c   1.000
_cell.angle_alpha   90.00
_cell.angle_beta   90.00
_cell.angle_gamma   90.00
#
_symmetry.space_group_name_H-M   'P 1'
#
loop_
_entity.id
_entity.type
_entity.pdbx_description
1 polymer ?
#
loop_
_entity_poly.entity_id
_entity_poly.type
_entity_poly.pdbx_seq_one_letter_code
_entity_poly.pdbx_strand_id
1 'polypeptide(L)' 'MIHKNKLISVLSDAEQEALYGLPDFDDGQRLEFLSLSETELAFAGNRPSLPAQVYCFLQIGYFKAKHAFFRFDWDKSR' A
#
# COMPACT_ATOMS: atom_id res chain seq x y z
N MET A 1 23.21 -21.48 28.06
CA MET A 1 23.56 -20.11 27.65
C MET A 1 22.84 -19.82 26.35
N ILE A 2 21.94 -18.83 26.33
CA ILE A 2 21.11 -18.54 25.15
C ILE A 2 21.98 -17.74 24.17
N HIS A 3 22.37 -18.37 23.06
CA HIS A 3 23.02 -17.66 21.96
C HIS A 3 22.02 -16.66 21.37
N LYS A 4 22.18 -15.38 21.71
CA LYS A 4 21.45 -14.28 21.07
C LYS A 4 21.90 -14.24 19.60
N ASN A 5 21.08 -14.81 18.73
CA ASN A 5 21.20 -14.68 17.29
C ASN A 5 21.06 -13.19 16.94
N LYS A 6 22.19 -12.52 16.70
CA LYS A 6 22.26 -11.09 16.43
C LYS A 6 21.81 -10.90 14.99
N LEU A 7 20.49 -10.75 14.79
CA LEU A 7 19.92 -10.37 13.51
C LEU A 7 20.66 -9.10 13.04
N ILE A 8 21.31 -9.18 11.88
CA ILE A 8 21.94 -8.04 11.25
C ILE A 8 20.78 -7.22 10.68
N SER A 9 20.50 -6.05 11.24
CA SER A 9 19.54 -5.11 10.64
C SER A 9 20.18 -4.57 9.35
N VAL A 10 19.80 -5.16 8.21
CA VAL A 10 20.33 -4.77 6.90
C VAL A 10 19.83 -3.37 6.50
N LEU A 11 18.64 -2.99 6.96
CA LEU A 11 18.05 -1.67 6.78
C LEU A 11 17.70 -1.08 8.14
N SER A 12 17.84 0.23 8.27
CA SER A 12 17.26 0.98 9.38
C SER A 12 15.73 1.04 9.26
N ASP A 13 15.06 1.31 10.38
CA ASP A 13 13.59 1.43 10.39
C ASP A 13 13.10 2.51 9.41
N ALA A 14 13.85 3.62 9.26
CA ALA A 14 13.54 4.69 8.33
C ALA A 14 13.66 4.26 6.87
N GLU A 15 14.69 3.48 6.53
CA GLU A 15 14.86 2.93 5.18
C GLU A 15 13.79 1.88 4.86
N GLN A 16 13.41 1.08 5.85
CA GLN A 16 12.33 0.11 5.70
C GLN A 16 10.99 0.81 5.45
N GLU A 17 10.70 1.91 6.15
CA GLU A 17 9.50 2.71 5.92
C GLU A 17 9.54 3.41 4.55
N ALA A 18 10.68 3.97 4.16
CA ALA A 18 10.82 4.61 2.86
C ALA A 18 10.57 3.63 1.69
N LEU A 19 11.11 2.40 1.79
CA LEU A 19 11.03 1.39 0.73
C LEU A 19 9.74 0.58 0.76
N TYR A 20 9.29 0.17 1.94
CA TYR A 20 8.19 -0.79 2.13
C TYR A 20 7.00 -0.24 2.92
N GLY A 21 7.10 0.99 3.43
CA GLY A 21 6.01 1.69 4.07
C GLY A 21 4.92 2.09 3.09
N LEU A 22 3.76 2.46 3.64
CA LEU A 22 2.62 2.89 2.84
C LEU A 22 3.01 4.08 1.96
N PRO A 23 2.54 4.14 0.70
CA PRO A 23 2.79 5.30 -0.13
C PRO A 23 2.14 6.54 0.48
N ASP A 24 2.96 7.55 0.80
CA ASP A 24 2.52 8.90 1.10
C ASP A 24 2.53 9.70 -0.20
N PHE A 25 1.36 9.94 -0.78
CA PHE A 25 1.23 10.57 -2.09
C PHE A 25 0.92 12.05 -1.97
N ASP A 26 1.68 12.88 -2.69
CA ASP A 26 1.28 14.25 -2.97
C ASP A 26 0.11 14.32 -3.97
N ASP A 27 -0.47 15.51 -4.17
CA ASP A 27 -1.63 15.68 -5.04
C ASP A 27 -1.37 15.30 -6.51
N GLY A 28 -0.14 15.48 -7.00
CA GLY A 28 0.26 15.07 -8.35
C GLY A 28 0.32 13.56 -8.47
N GLN A 29 0.97 12.90 -7.52
CA GLN A 29 1.06 11.44 -7.43
C GLN A 29 -0.30 10.79 -7.26
N ARG A 30 -1.22 11.42 -6.53
CA ARG A 30 -2.61 10.94 -6.42
C ARG A 30 -3.31 10.97 -7.77
N LEU A 31 -3.15 12.06 -8.53
CA LEU A 31 -3.76 12.16 -9.86
C LEU A 31 -3.17 11.13 -10.84
N GLU A 32 -1.87 10.84 -10.73
CA GLU A 32 -1.20 9.86 -11.59
C GLU A 32 -1.52 8.42 -11.20
N PHE A 33 -1.29 8.04 -9.94
CA PHE A 33 -1.35 6.65 -9.51
C PHE A 33 -2.74 6.20 -9.06
N LEU A 34 -3.60 7.10 -8.57
CA LEU A 34 -4.98 6.78 -8.23
C LEU A 34 -5.95 7.03 -9.39
N SER A 35 -5.45 7.39 -10.58
CA SER A 35 -6.26 7.35 -11.80
C SER A 35 -6.35 5.90 -12.30
N LEU A 36 -7.55 5.36 -12.27
CA LEU A 36 -7.85 4.01 -12.78
C LEU A 36 -8.47 4.12 -14.16
N SER A 37 -8.03 3.23 -15.05
CA SER A 37 -8.70 2.97 -16.32
C SER A 37 -10.08 2.37 -16.09
N GLU A 38 -10.93 2.41 -17.12
CA GLU A 38 -12.29 1.85 -17.05
C GLU A 38 -12.32 0.37 -16.65
N THR A 39 -11.34 -0.41 -17.12
CA THR A 39 -11.23 -1.84 -16.79
C THR A 39 -10.86 -2.07 -15.33
N GLU A 40 -9.94 -1.27 -14.78
CA GLU A 40 -9.55 -1.32 -13.38
C GLU A 40 -10.68 -0.87 -12.46
N LEU A 41 -11.41 0.19 -12.85
CA LEU A 41 -12.61 0.65 -12.15
C LEU A 41 -13.71 -0.41 -12.13
N ALA A 42 -14.00 -1.05 -13.27
CA ALA A 42 -14.95 -2.14 -13.34
C ALA A 42 -14.52 -3.32 -12.46
N PHE A 43 -13.23 -3.65 -12.44
CA PHE A 43 -12.71 -4.73 -11.59
C PHE A 43 -12.85 -4.45 -10.09
N ALA A 44 -12.52 -3.22 -9.68
CA ALA A 44 -12.67 -2.77 -8.30
C ALA A 44 -14.15 -2.68 -7.90
N GLY A 45 -15.02 -2.18 -8.77
CA GLY A 45 -16.47 -2.06 -8.53
C GLY A 45 -17.18 -3.41 -8.37
N ASN A 46 -16.63 -4.49 -8.91
CA ASN A 46 -17.16 -5.85 -8.74
C ASN A 46 -16.90 -6.44 -7.34
N ARG A 47 -16.24 -5.72 -6.41
CA ARG A 47 -16.11 -6.19 -5.03
C ARG A 47 -17.44 -6.08 -4.27
N PRO A 48 -17.73 -7.03 -3.36
CA PRO A 48 -19.06 -7.17 -2.74
C PRO A 48 -19.44 -6.08 -1.73
N SER A 49 -18.49 -5.26 -1.26
CA SER A 49 -18.74 -4.21 -0.27
C SER A 49 -17.96 -2.94 -0.59
N LEU A 50 -18.49 -1.78 -0.19
CA LEU A 50 -17.81 -0.50 -0.40
C LEU A 50 -16.39 -0.47 0.18
N PRO A 51 -16.12 -0.97 1.41
CA PRO A 51 -14.75 -1.06 1.92
C PRO A 51 -13.85 -1.95 1.06
N ALA A 52 -14.37 -3.07 0.53
CA ALA A 52 -13.60 -3.94 -0.36
C ALA A 52 -13.32 -3.28 -1.72
N GLN A 53 -14.26 -2.48 -2.25
CA GLN A 53 -14.07 -1.70 -3.48
C GLN A 53 -12.97 -0.64 -3.28
N VAL A 54 -13.07 0.16 -2.21
CA VAL A 54 -12.08 1.19 -1.85
C VAL A 54 -10.72 0.56 -1.58
N TYR A 55 -10.67 -0.54 -0.84
CA TYR A 55 -9.42 -1.27 -0.60
C TYR A 55 -8.79 -1.74 -1.92
N CYS A 56 -9.59 -2.33 -2.82
CA CYS A 56 -9.11 -2.80 -4.11
C CYS A 56 -8.61 -1.65 -4.99
N PHE A 57 -9.32 -0.52 -5.00
CA PHE A 57 -8.90 0.70 -5.69
C PHE A 57 -7.53 1.17 -5.23
N LEU A 58 -7.33 1.25 -3.90
CA LEU A 58 -6.06 1.66 -3.31
C LEU A 58 -4.95 0.66 -3.61
N GLN A 59 -5.21 -0.66 -3.57
CA GLN A 59 -4.23 -1.66 -3.97
C GLN A 59 -3.74 -1.47 -5.41
N ILE A 60 -4.66 -1.18 -6.35
CA ILE A 60 -4.29 -0.95 -7.75
C ILE A 60 -3.37 0.27 -7.85
N GLY A 61 -3.74 1.39 -7.22
CA GLY A 61 -2.92 2.60 -7.28
C GLY A 61 -1.57 2.46 -6.59
N TYR A 62 -1.52 1.79 -5.43
CA TYR A 62 -0.26 1.54 -4.72
C TYR A 62 0.65 0.59 -5.50
N PHE A 63 0.07 -0.39 -6.18
CA PHE A 63 0.83 -1.28 -7.05
C PHE A 63 1.41 -0.54 -8.26
N LYS A 64 0.70 0.44 -8.84
CA LYS A 64 1.25 1.30 -9.90
C LYS A 64 2.47 2.10 -9.44
N ALA A 65 2.43 2.62 -8.21
CA ALA A 65 3.49 3.49 -7.69
C ALA A 65 4.72 2.73 -7.16
N LYS A 66 4.51 1.67 -6.38
CA LYS A 66 5.58 0.95 -5.67
C LYS A 66 5.77 -0.50 -6.12
N HIS A 67 4.97 -1.00 -7.07
CA HIS A 67 4.98 -2.40 -7.52
C HIS A 67 4.84 -3.42 -6.37
N ALA A 68 4.12 -3.04 -5.32
CA ALA A 68 3.91 -3.82 -4.12
C ALA A 68 2.45 -3.73 -3.66
N PHE A 69 2.01 -4.77 -2.94
CA PHE A 69 0.72 -4.78 -2.26
C PHE A 69 0.91 -4.42 -0.80
N PHE A 70 -0.02 -3.64 -0.26
CA PHE A 70 0.07 -3.13 1.10
C PHE A 70 -1.12 -3.60 1.90
N ARG A 71 -0.88 -3.94 3.16
CA ARG A 71 -1.96 -4.27 4.09
C ARG A 71 -2.13 -3.10 5.04
N PHE A 72 -3.31 -2.51 5.04
CA PHE A 72 -3.65 -1.41 5.93
C PHE A 72 -5.07 -1.60 6.45
N ASP A 73 -5.24 -1.34 7.74
CA ASP A 73 -6.53 -1.42 8.42
C ASP A 73 -7.09 -0.01 8.57
N TRP A 74 -8.40 0.12 8.36
CA TRP A 74 -9.11 1.39 8.52
C TRP A 74 -9.10 1.91 9.98
N ASP A 75 -8.83 1.02 10.93
CA ASP A 75 -8.88 1.26 12.38
C ASP A 75 -7.78 2.21 12.90
N LYS A 76 -6.79 2.55 12.07
CA LYS A 76 -5.71 3.49 12.42
C LYS A 76 -6.02 4.98 12.14
N SER A 77 -7.25 5.31 11.73
CA SER A 77 -7.65 6.68 11.38
C SER A 77 -8.59 7.37 12.38
N ARG A 78 -8.52 6.99 13.67
CA ARG A 78 -9.23 7.67 14.77
C ARG A 78 -8.26 8.40 15.70
#